data_AF-A0A381VYV9-F1
#
_entry.id   AF-A0A381VYV9-F1
#
_cell.length_a   1.000
_cell.length_b   1.000
_cell.length_c   1.000
_cell.angle_alpha   90.00
_cell.angle_beta   90.00
_cell.angle_gamma   90.00
#
_symmetry.space_group_name_H-M   'P 1'
#
loop_
_entity.id
_entity.type
_entity.pdbx_description
1 polymer ?
#
loop_
_entity_poly.entity_id
_entity_poly.type
_entity_poly.pdbx_seq_one_letter_code
_entity_poly.pdbx_strand_id
1 'polypeptide(L)' 'MKTFALTGAASGIGAALSAQLDAEDHKVISVDIKDADIIADLSTKSGREDAVASIAELAADGLDGFVPLAGLA' A
#
# COMPACT_ATOMS: atom_id res chain seq x y z
N MET A 1 -15.19 -7.06 -5.25
CA MET A 1 -14.28 -6.21 -4.45
C MET A 1 -13.46 -7.02 -3.47
N LYS A 2 -12.13 -7.03 -3.65
CA LYS A 2 -11.12 -7.56 -2.72
C LYS A 2 -10.25 -6.40 -2.22
N THR A 3 -9.60 -6.54 -1.07
CA THR A 3 -8.74 -5.49 -0.48
C THR A 3 -7.27 -5.86 -0.55
N PHE A 4 -6.46 -4.99 -1.15
CA PHE A 4 -5.02 -5.16 -1.29
C PHE A 4 -4.27 -4.02 -0.61
N ALA A 5 -3.13 -4.32 0.00
CA ALA A 5 -2.19 -3.30 0.45
C ALA A 5 -0.89 -3.37 -0.38
N LEU A 6 -0.48 -2.24 -0.94
CA LEU A 6 0.70 -2.11 -1.80
C LEU A 6 1.66 -1.07 -1.19
N THR A 7 2.93 -1.42 -1.00
CA THR A 7 3.97 -0.43 -0.70
C THR A 7 4.64 0.02 -2.00
N GLY A 8 5.10 1.27 -2.10
CA GLY A 8 5.73 1.78 -3.33
C GLY A 8 4.73 2.02 -4.46
N ALA A 9 3.48 2.33 -4.10
CA ALA A 9 2.37 2.45 -5.03
C ALA A 9 2.37 3.76 -5.85
N ALA A 10 3.17 4.77 -5.46
CA ALA A 10 3.16 6.08 -6.12
C ALA A 10 3.90 6.10 -7.46
N SER A 11 4.67 5.07 -7.81
CA SER A 11 5.42 5.04 -9.07
C SER A 11 5.72 3.63 -9.61
N GLY A 12 6.21 3.56 -10.85
CA GLY A 12 6.72 2.33 -11.46
C GLY A 12 5.72 1.18 -11.46
N ILE A 13 6.18 0.02 -11.00
CA ILE A 13 5.37 -1.22 -10.94
C ILE A 13 4.18 -1.06 -9.99
N GLY A 14 4.35 -0.35 -8.86
CA GLY A 14 3.28 -0.16 -7.89
C GLY A 14 2.14 0.69 -8.41
N ALA A 15 2.45 1.77 -9.13
CA ALA A 15 1.41 2.60 -9.76
C ALA A 15 0.64 1.82 -10.84
N ALA A 16 1.34 1.04 -11.67
CA ALA A 16 0.71 0.21 -12.70
C ALA A 16 -0.21 -0.87 -12.10
N LEU A 17 0.24 -1.55 -11.04
CA LEU A 17 -0.57 -2.56 -10.36
C LEU A 17 -1.77 -1.94 -9.64
N SER A 18 -1.59 -0.77 -9.01
CA SER A 18 -2.70 -0.06 -8.34
C SER A 18 -3.80 0.31 -9.33
N ALA A 19 -3.42 0.86 -10.49
CA ALA A 19 -4.37 1.21 -11.55
C ALA A 19 -5.08 -0.04 -12.13
N GLN A 20 -4.36 -1.16 -12.26
CA GLN A 20 -4.98 -2.42 -12.71
C GLN A 20 -6.00 -2.94 -11.69
N LEU A 21 -5.66 -2.99 -10.41
CA LEU A 21 -6.55 -3.48 -9.36
C LEU A 21 -7.81 -2.59 -9.22
N ASP A 22 -7.64 -1.27 -9.32
CA ASP A 22 -8.77 -0.33 -9.32
C ASP A 22 -9.71 -0.59 -10.52
N ALA A 23 -9.16 -0.80 -11.72
CA ALA A 23 -9.93 -1.16 -12.91
C ALA A 23 -10.67 -2.52 -12.80
N GLU A 24 -10.20 -3.41 -11.92
CA GLU A 24 -10.82 -4.70 -11.61
C GLU A 24 -11.85 -4.62 -10.44
N ASP A 25 -12.25 -3.41 -10.02
CA ASP A 25 -13.19 -3.17 -8.92
C ASP A 25 -12.67 -3.75 -7.58
N HIS A 26 -11.36 -3.61 -7.35
CA HIS A 26 -10.69 -3.96 -6.10
C HIS A 26 -10.28 -2.70 -5.34
N LYS A 27 -10.28 -2.79 -4.00
CA LYS A 27 -9.80 -1.72 -3.13
C LYS A 27 -8.29 -1.84 -2.98
N VAL A 28 -7.58 -0.75 -3.26
CA VAL A 28 -6.15 -0.62 -3.01
C VAL A 28 -5.93 0.30 -1.81
N ILE A 29 -5.09 -0.15 -0.88
CA ILE A 29 -4.53 0.65 0.22
C ILE A 29 -3.06 0.89 -0.12
N SER A 30 -2.75 2.10 -0.55
CA SER A 30 -1.41 2.49 -0.97
C SER A 30 -0.55 3.00 0.19
N VAL A 31 0.70 2.55 0.26
CA VAL A 31 1.71 3.05 1.19
C VAL A 31 2.91 3.56 0.41
N ASP A 32 3.28 4.81 0.64
CA ASP A 32 4.44 5.42 0.00
C ASP A 32 4.94 6.62 0.83
N ILE A 33 6.06 7.22 0.46
CA ILE A 33 6.57 8.44 1.12
C ILE A 33 5.82 9.70 0.68
N LYS A 34 5.00 9.60 -0.38
CA LYS A 34 4.15 10.67 -0.94
C LYS A 34 3.05 10.09 -1.82
N ASP A 35 1.99 10.85 -2.08
CA ASP A 35 0.94 10.49 -3.05
C ASP A 35 0.31 9.10 -2.83
N ALA A 36 0.01 8.77 -1.57
CA ALA A 36 -0.57 7.49 -1.16
C ALA A 36 -1.60 7.67 -0.02
N ASP A 37 -2.44 6.67 0.21
CA ASP A 37 -3.43 6.64 1.30
C ASP A 37 -2.75 6.71 2.67
N ILE A 38 -1.60 6.04 2.78
CA ILE A 38 -0.75 6.04 3.97
C ILE A 38 0.61 6.62 3.58
N ILE A 39 0.92 7.79 4.13
CA ILE A 39 2.22 8.43 3.95
C ILE A 39 3.16 7.96 5.06
N ALA A 40 4.15 7.12 4.72
CA ALA A 40 5.08 6.55 5.70
C ALA A 40 6.49 6.31 5.13
N ASP A 41 7.52 6.60 5.94
CA ASP A 41 8.91 6.25 5.64
C ASP A 41 9.26 4.86 6.17
N LEU A 42 9.26 3.88 5.27
CA LEU A 42 9.53 2.47 5.58
C LEU A 42 11.02 2.17 5.89
N SER A 43 11.93 3.13 5.71
CA SER A 43 13.33 2.99 6.11
C SER A 43 13.49 2.95 7.64
N THR A 44 12.57 3.60 8.36
CA THR A 44 12.59 3.67 9.82
C THR A 44 11.75 2.59 10.46
N LYS A 45 12.07 2.22 11.71
CA LYS A 45 11.24 1.27 12.48
C LYS A 45 9.85 1.86 12.75
N SER A 46 9.78 3.11 13.22
CA SER A 46 8.50 3.80 13.51
C SER A 46 7.62 3.87 12.27
N GLY A 47 8.16 4.29 11.12
CA GLY A 47 7.35 4.40 9.91
C GLY A 47 6.80 3.06 9.41
N ARG A 48 7.50 1.94 9.66
CA ARG A 48 6.93 0.60 9.42
C ARG A 48 5.84 0.24 10.41
N GLU A 49 6.00 0.57 11.68
CA GLU A 49 4.98 0.32 12.72
C GLU A 49 3.71 1.14 12.42
N ASP A 50 3.86 2.41 12.07
CA ASP A 50 2.78 3.31 11.69
C ASP A 50 2.07 2.80 10.42
N ALA A 51 2.82 2.39 9.39
CA ALA A 51 2.23 1.83 8.17
C ALA A 51 1.41 0.56 8.43
N VAL A 52 1.92 -0.35 9.27
CA VAL A 52 1.19 -1.58 9.65
C VAL A 52 -0.08 -1.24 10.42
N ALA A 53 -0.02 -0.31 11.38
CA ALA A 53 -1.18 0.12 12.14
C ALA A 53 -2.26 0.74 11.22
N SER A 54 -1.88 1.66 10.34
CA SER A 54 -2.82 2.30 9.42
C SER A 54 -3.41 1.32 8.40
N ILE A 55 -2.63 0.35 7.90
CA ILE A 55 -3.17 -0.72 7.05
C ILE A 55 -4.24 -1.50 7.81
N ALA A 56 -3.97 -1.89 9.07
CA ALA A 56 -4.92 -2.64 9.87
C ALA A 56 -6.21 -1.86 10.15
N GLU A 57 -6.12 -0.54 10.34
CA GLU A 57 -7.30 0.34 10.49
C GLU A 57 -8.13 0.43 9.21
N LEU A 58 -7.48 0.57 8.04
CA LEU A 58 -8.15 0.68 6.74
C LEU A 58 -8.68 -0.66 6.21
N ALA A 59 -8.18 -1.77 6.74
CA ALA A 59 -8.55 -3.14 6.39
C ALA A 59 -9.03 -3.92 7.63
N ALA A 60 -10.05 -3.38 8.32
CA ALA A 60 -10.61 -3.98 9.53
C ALA A 60 -11.09 -5.44 9.34
N ASP A 61 -11.55 -5.78 8.13
CA ASP A 61 -11.99 -7.13 7.74
C ASP A 61 -10.86 -8.02 7.21
N GLY A 62 -9.63 -7.50 7.15
CA GLY A 62 -8.44 -8.18 6.64
C GLY A 62 -8.06 -7.80 5.21
N LEU A 63 -6.92 -8.35 4.76
CA LEU A 63 -6.41 -8.20 3.39
C LEU A 63 -6.57 -9.50 2.61
N ASP A 64 -7.00 -9.39 1.36
CA ASP A 64 -6.93 -10.47 0.38
C ASP A 64 -5.52 -10.61 -0.22
N GLY A 65 -4.72 -9.55 -0.17
CA GLY A 65 -3.34 -9.58 -0.64
C GLY A 65 -2.48 -8.42 -0.12
N PHE A 66 -1.18 -8.68 -0.04
CA PHE A 66 -0.16 -7.69 0.31
C PHE A 66 1.00 -7.79 -0.69
N VAL A 67 1.40 -6.66 -1.28
CA VAL A 67 2.46 -6.61 -2.29
C VAL A 67 3.50 -5.55 -1.90
N PRO A 68 4.67 -5.96 -1.35
CA PRO A 68 5.70 -5.03 -0.91
C PRO A 68 6.59 -4.59 -2.09
N LEU A 69 6.20 -3.53 -2.81
CA LEU A 69 6.95 -3.04 -3.98
C LEU A 69 7.90 -1.87 -3.67
N ALA A 70 7.80 -1.25 -2.49
CA ALA A 70 8.73 -0.21 -2.07
C ALA A 70 10.17 -0.76 -2.01
N GLY A 71 11.09 -0.10 -2.70
CA GLY A 71 12.49 -0.49 -2.75
C GLY A 71 13.38 0.63 -3.30
N LEU A 72 14.67 0.54 -2.98
CA LEU A 72 15.73 1.45 -3.44
C LEU A 72 16.89 0.62 -4.02
N ALA A 73 17.73 1.26 -4.84
CA ALA A 73 18.92 0.64 -5.43
C ALA A 73 20.10 0.56 -4.46
#